data_AF-A0A7L2IWE3-F1
#
_entry.id   AF-A0A7L2IWE3-F1
#
_cell.length_a   1.000
_cell.length_b   1.000
_cell.length_c   1.000
_cell.angle_alpha   90.00
_cell.angle_beta   90.00
_cell.angle_gamma   90.00
#
_symmetry.space_group_name_H-M   'P 1'
#
loop_
_entity.id
_entity.type
_entity.pdbx_description
1 polymer ?
#
loop_
_entity_poly.entity_id
_entity_poly.type
_entity_poly.pdbx_seq_one_letter_code
_entity_poly.pdbx_strand_id
1 'polypeptide(L)' 'CGKSFKRSSTLTAHSRIHTREKLFPCAECGKSFTLSSRLIRHRLLHTGEKPYTCSDCGKSFTHRSSL' A
#
# COMPACT_ATOMS: atom_id res chain seq x y z
N CYS A 1 -6.57 7.45 20.06
CA CYS A 1 -6.30 8.64 19.23
C CYS A 1 -7.57 9.33 18.69
N GLY A 2 -8.77 9.13 19.26
CA GLY A 2 -9.98 9.92 18.95
C GLY A 2 -10.48 9.92 17.49
N LYS A 3 -10.02 9.01 16.63
CA LYS A 3 -10.39 8.98 15.20
C LYS A 3 -11.63 8.12 14.98
N SER A 4 -12.59 8.66 14.22
CA SER A 4 -13.81 7.95 13.80
C SER A 4 -13.74 7.57 12.32
N PHE A 5 -14.24 6.38 11.98
CA PHE A 5 -14.22 5.85 10.62
C PHE A 5 -15.61 5.43 10.19
N LYS A 6 -15.97 5.75 8.94
CA LYS A 6 -17.27 5.36 8.35
C LYS A 6 -17.39 3.86 8.04
N ARG A 7 -16.26 3.16 7.92
CA ARG A 7 -16.19 1.74 7.55
C ARG A 7 -15.46 0.94 8.62
N SER A 8 -16.03 -0.20 9.01
CA SER A 8 -15.42 -1.13 9.97
C SER A 8 -14.04 -1.61 9.51
N SER A 9 -13.89 -1.95 8.22
CA SER A 9 -12.60 -2.37 7.65
C SER A 9 -11.50 -1.30 7.78
N THR A 10 -11.86 -0.03 7.68
CA THR A 10 -10.91 1.09 7.85
C THR A 10 -10.55 1.28 9.32
N LEU A 11 -11.51 1.13 10.24
CA LEU A 11 -11.24 1.12 11.68
C LEU A 11 -10.31 -0.04 12.05
N THR A 12 -10.59 -1.26 11.61
CA THR A 12 -9.73 -2.44 11.87
C THR A 12 -8.31 -2.21 11.34
N ALA A 13 -8.18 -1.73 10.10
CA ALA A 13 -6.88 -1.39 9.52
C ALA A 13 -6.13 -0.31 10.30
N HIS A 14 -6.86 0.69 10.83
CA HIS A 14 -6.31 1.74 11.67
C HIS A 14 -5.85 1.20 13.02
N SER A 15 -6.62 0.32 13.66
CA SER A 15 -6.28 -0.27 14.96
C SER A 15 -4.96 -1.04 14.92
N ARG A 16 -4.60 -1.64 13.78
CA ARG A 16 -3.28 -2.29 13.58
C ARG A 16 -2.08 -1.37 13.77
N ILE A 17 -2.27 -0.06 13.64
CA ILE A 17 -1.20 0.93 13.88
C ILE A 17 -0.90 1.03 15.37
N HIS A 18 -1.92 0.89 16.22
CA HIS A 18 -1.77 0.93 17.68
C HIS A 18 -1.19 -0.38 18.22
N THR A 19 -1.56 -1.51 17.64
CA THR A 19 -1.05 -2.83 18.06
C THR A 19 0.37 -3.12 17.54
N ARG A 20 0.89 -2.28 16.62
CA ARG A 20 2.15 -2.52 15.88
C ARG A 20 2.17 -3.86 15.14
N GLU A 21 1.02 -4.46 14.88
CA GLU A 21 0.90 -5.69 14.09
C GLU A 21 1.25 -5.42 12.62
N LYS A 22 2.52 -5.66 12.31
CA LYS A 22 3.09 -5.55 10.96
C LYS A 22 2.98 -6.92 10.29
N LEU A 23 1.77 -7.23 9.82
CA LEU A 23 1.37 -8.57 9.38
C LEU A 23 1.94 -9.01 8.02
N PHE A 24 2.29 -8.07 7.14
CA PHE A 24 2.65 -8.37 5.75
C PHE A 24 4.13 -8.03 5.47
N PRO A 25 5.07 -8.94 5.77
CA PRO A 25 6.49 -8.74 5.47
C PRO A 25 6.78 -8.83 3.98
N CYS A 26 7.68 -7.97 3.51
CA CYS A 26 8.32 -8.11 2.20
C CYS A 26 9.43 -9.15 2.30
N ALA A 27 9.38 -10.19 1.47
CA ALA A 27 10.39 -11.25 1.47
C ALA A 27 11.76 -10.76 0.98
N GLU A 28 11.79 -9.69 0.18
CA GLU A 28 13.03 -9.19 -0.45
C GLU A 28 13.83 -8.27 0.47
N CYS A 29 13.17 -7.45 1.29
CA CYS A 29 13.85 -6.47 2.16
C CYS A 29 13.42 -6.51 3.63
N GLY A 30 12.57 -7.45 4.03
CA GLY A 30 12.08 -7.60 5.40
C GLY A 30 11.14 -6.50 5.90
N LYS A 31 10.84 -5.48 5.08
CA LYS A 31 9.90 -4.41 5.46
C LYS A 31 8.48 -4.95 5.59
N SER A 32 7.88 -4.78 6.76
CA SER A 32 6.49 -5.20 6.99
C SER A 32 5.48 -4.05 6.88
N PHE A 33 4.30 -4.40 6.39
CA PHE A 33 3.17 -3.49 6.17
C PHE A 33 1.94 -3.93 6.97
N THR A 34 1.07 -2.99 7.30
CA THR A 34 -0.19 -3.25 8.02
C THR A 34 -1.33 -3.72 7.08
N LEU A 35 -1.15 -3.56 5.77
CA LEU A 35 -2.12 -3.89 4.72
C LEU A 35 -1.43 -4.60 3.56
N SER A 36 -2.05 -5.65 3.02
CA SER A 36 -1.55 -6.40 1.87
C SER A 36 -1.41 -5.53 0.62
N SER A 37 -2.37 -4.63 0.36
CA SER A 37 -2.30 -3.70 -0.78
C SER A 37 -1.09 -2.76 -0.72
N ARG A 38 -0.64 -2.40 0.49
CA ARG A 38 0.59 -1.61 0.67
C ARG A 38 1.84 -2.45 0.38
N LEU A 39 1.85 -3.74 0.75
CA LEU A 39 2.94 -4.65 0.42
C LEU A 39 3.02 -4.89 -1.09
N ILE A 40 1.91 -5.20 -1.77
CA ILE A 40 1.89 -5.42 -3.22
C ILE A 40 2.47 -4.22 -3.96
N ARG A 41 2.02 -3.02 -3.60
CA ARG A 41 2.51 -1.78 -4.18
C ARG A 41 3.97 -1.50 -3.87
N HIS A 42 4.43 -1.88 -2.69
CA HIS A 42 5.84 -1.80 -2.33
C HIS A 42 6.70 -2.73 -3.21
N ARG A 43 6.21 -3.94 -3.54
CA ARG A 43 6.93 -4.87 -4.43
C ARG A 43 7.14 -4.30 -5.83
N LEU A 44 6.23 -3.46 -6.32
CA LEU A 44 6.43 -2.75 -7.60
C LEU A 44 7.70 -1.87 -7.60
N LEU A 45 8.18 -1.44 -6.43
CA LEU A 45 9.43 -0.68 -6.32
C LEU A 45 10.66 -1.57 -6.50
N HIS A 46 10.55 -2.87 -6.18
CA HIS A 46 11.62 -3.82 -6.39
C HIS A 46 11.68 -4.30 -7.83
N THR A 47 10.52 -4.61 -8.42
CA THR A 47 10.43 -5.06 -9.81
C THR A 47 10.58 -3.91 -10.82
N GLY A 48 10.34 -2.67 -10.38
CA GLY A 48 10.30 -1.50 -11.27
C GLY A 48 9.03 -1.46 -12.14
N GLU A 49 8.08 -2.35 -11.93
CA GLU A 49 6.83 -2.40 -12.69
C GLU A 49 5.99 -1.16 -12.47
N LYS A 50 5.45 -0.61 -13.56
CA LYS A 50 4.60 0.58 -13.54
C LYS A 50 3.29 0.28 -14.29
N PRO A 51 2.32 -0.36 -13.63
CA PRO A 51 1.13 -0.88 -14.31
C PRO A 51 0.15 0.21 -14.80
N TYR A 52 0.32 1.45 -14.36
CA TYR A 52 -0.57 2.55 -14.74
C TYR A 52 0.08 3.41 -15.80
N THR A 53 -0.37 3.34 -17.04
CA THR A 53 0.19 4.12 -18.16
C THR A 53 -0.80 5.18 -18.64
N CYS A 54 -0.30 6.41 -18.82
CA CYS A 54 -1.04 7.51 -19.41
C CYS A 54 -1.14 7.30 -20.92
N SER A 55 -2.37 7.24 -21.44
CA SER A 55 -2.62 7.10 -22.87
C SER A 55 -2.21 8.34 -23.66
N ASP A 56 -2.20 9.52 -23.04
CA ASP A 56 -1.91 10.79 -23.70
C ASP A 56 -0.41 11.06 -23.81
N CYS A 57 0.34 10.89 -22.72
CA CYS A 57 1.78 11.18 -22.67
C CYS A 57 2.69 9.94 -22.60
N GLY A 58 2.14 8.72 -22.56
CA GLY A 58 2.88 7.46 -22.51
C GLY A 58 3.62 7.18 -21.20
N LYS A 59 3.55 8.08 -20.21
CA LYS A 59 4.26 7.90 -18.93
C LYS A 59 3.59 6.83 -18.07
N SER A 60 4.41 5.96 -17.48
CA SER A 60 3.94 4.91 -16.57
C SER A 60 4.25 5.23 -15.10
N PHE A 61 3.35 4.83 -14.21
CA PHE A 61 3.37 5.09 -12.77
C PHE A 61 3.08 3.82 -11.96
N THR A 62 3.55 3.81 -10.72
CA THR A 62 3.31 2.71 -9.75
C THR A 62 1.99 2.88 -9.00
N HIS A 63 1.37 4.07 -9.07
CA HIS A 63 0.12 4.41 -8.41
C HIS A 63 -0.88 5.00 -9.40
N ARG A 64 -2.13 4.54 -9.31
CA ARG A 64 -3.24 5.13 -10.07
C ARG A 64 -3.46 6.61 -9.75
N SER A 65 -3.23 7.03 -8.51
CA SER A 65 -3.36 8.44 -8.10
C SER A 65 -2.25 9.34 -8.64
N SER A 66 -1.21 8.74 -9.23
CA SER A 66 -0.06 9.44 -9.82
C SER A 66 -0.09 9.43 -11.35
N LEU A 67 -1.05 8.71 -11.93
CA LEU A 67 -1.39 8.75 -13.35
C LEU A 67 -2.19 10.03 -13.65
#